data_AF-A0A4P9ZV96-F1
#
_entry.id   AF-A0A4P9ZV96-F1
#
_cell.length_a   1.000
_cell.length_b   1.000
_cell.length_c   1.000
_cell.angle_alpha   90.00
_cell.angle_beta   90.00
_cell.angle_gamma   90.00
#
_symmetry.space_group_name_H-M   'P 1'
#
loop_
_entity.id
_entity.type
_entity.pdbx_description
1 polymer ?
#
loop_
_entity_poly.entity_id
_entity_poly.type
_entity_poly.pdbx_seq_one_letter_code
_entity_poly.pdbx_strand_id
1 'polypeptide(L)'
;MTLLKPNDILIIGPNAASQTTLFFDDFRAHNVNRAYKKSHSIGGKGQNCALACHKFGFTKKVTLLQTVGGETGQYVGNVLRQKDIHHVNILDASTGFMTELIEPTSLITEAECADFESNARQLITNGGDIMKMIAICGSCPNGMTSRTLATIASLKPPSTLLYVDAVKDIELILETRKVDIIKINTEEFSQIVNQLKLGRIVVSDRRTDELNVREFPQLAHELMDHYGISMVAVTNGPKRAFMFQRGSPVYHTFKIPDLVAVLQRMYFTNLNLFIEKHVENCLPPTITLEHRQKMLEWESENEVCLERMRKLQRDTRMSSDGHPGRPGGDMVPHPSSQLGSALSPHAKGNGLNGSARNDSARQLDDMTSKPPIQLLLNPLGAGDTTNGVFICEYLQSRDPLRAFAMGLAAATASCLVTDFTGYYDVNIMYKVFDGIQVEKHSLHQ
;
A
#
# COMPACT_ATOMS: atom_id res chain seq x y z
N MET A 1 -26.19 -8.36 -30.21
CA MET A 1 -25.07 -8.20 -29.27
C MET A 1 -25.08 -6.78 -28.75
N THR A 2 -25.17 -6.60 -27.43
CA THR A 2 -25.07 -5.28 -26.80
C THR A 2 -23.64 -4.75 -26.99
N LEU A 3 -23.48 -3.52 -27.48
CA LEU A 3 -22.17 -2.92 -27.76
C LEU A 3 -21.40 -2.72 -26.44
N LEU A 4 -20.16 -3.24 -26.33
CA LEU A 4 -19.28 -3.02 -25.19
C LEU A 4 -18.91 -1.53 -25.10
N LYS A 5 -19.45 -0.80 -24.13
CA LYS A 5 -19.13 0.64 -23.92
C LYS A 5 -18.36 0.84 -22.61
N PRO A 6 -17.23 1.57 -22.63
CA PRO A 6 -16.55 1.94 -21.40
C PRO A 6 -17.23 3.13 -20.71
N ASN A 7 -16.89 3.32 -19.44
CA ASN A 7 -17.17 4.55 -18.71
C ASN A 7 -16.02 5.57 -18.91
N ASP A 8 -16.06 6.70 -18.19
CA ASP A 8 -15.08 7.79 -18.27
C ASP A 8 -13.62 7.32 -18.11
N ILE A 9 -13.39 6.29 -17.28
CA ILE A 9 -12.07 5.69 -17.01
C ILE A 9 -12.09 4.21 -17.44
N LEU A 10 -11.16 3.83 -18.32
CA LEU A 10 -10.89 2.44 -18.67
C LEU A 10 -9.60 1.97 -17.99
N ILE A 11 -9.70 1.03 -17.06
CA ILE A 11 -8.55 0.40 -16.40
C ILE A 11 -8.26 -0.92 -17.12
N ILE A 12 -7.04 -1.08 -17.63
CA ILE A 12 -6.49 -2.31 -18.18
C ILE A 12 -5.69 -2.98 -17.06
N GLY A 13 -6.29 -3.96 -16.41
CA GLY A 13 -5.69 -4.73 -15.33
C GLY A 13 -5.57 -6.20 -15.73
N PRO A 14 -4.56 -6.58 -16.53
CA PRO A 14 -4.53 -7.88 -17.20
C PRO A 14 -4.34 -9.05 -16.25
N ASN A 15 -3.88 -8.84 -15.01
CA ASN A 15 -3.62 -9.89 -14.04
C ASN A 15 -4.52 -9.72 -12.80
N ALA A 16 -5.69 -10.35 -12.85
CA ALA A 16 -6.61 -10.43 -11.73
C ALA A 16 -6.17 -11.49 -10.72
N ALA A 17 -6.43 -11.25 -9.44
CA ALA A 17 -6.19 -12.24 -8.39
C ALA A 17 -7.37 -12.31 -7.41
N SER A 18 -7.55 -13.51 -6.84
CA SER A 18 -8.22 -13.66 -5.55
C SER A 18 -7.14 -13.66 -4.49
N GLN A 19 -7.29 -12.81 -3.48
CA GLN A 19 -6.31 -12.62 -2.44
C GLN A 19 -6.80 -13.26 -1.15
N THR A 20 -5.93 -14.04 -0.53
CA THR A 20 -6.13 -14.53 0.84
C THR A 20 -5.14 -13.78 1.72
N THR A 21 -5.50 -13.51 2.97
CA THR A 21 -4.53 -12.98 3.93
C THR A 21 -4.65 -13.77 5.21
N LEU A 22 -3.51 -14.35 5.62
CA LEU A 22 -3.39 -15.16 6.82
C LEU A 22 -2.70 -14.34 7.90
N PHE A 23 -3.31 -14.29 9.07
CA PHE A 23 -2.81 -13.54 10.22
C PHE A 23 -2.27 -14.50 11.26
N PHE A 24 -1.03 -14.26 11.67
CA PHE A 24 -0.31 -15.05 12.66
C PHE A 24 0.11 -14.15 13.82
N ASP A 25 0.11 -14.67 15.05
CA ASP A 25 0.74 -13.97 16.18
C ASP A 25 2.26 -14.00 16.07
N ASP A 26 2.80 -15.10 15.54
CA ASP A 26 4.22 -15.34 15.27
C ASP A 26 4.34 -16.18 13.99
N PHE A 27 5.20 -15.76 13.06
CA PHE A 27 5.47 -16.50 11.83
C PHE A 27 6.85 -17.15 11.91
N ARG A 28 6.88 -18.48 11.89
CA ARG A 28 8.10 -19.27 11.99
C ARG A 28 8.41 -19.92 10.65
N ALA A 29 9.41 -19.39 9.96
CA ALA A 29 9.94 -19.99 8.74
C ALA A 29 10.32 -21.47 9.00
N HIS A 30 10.08 -22.33 8.01
CA HIS A 30 10.35 -23.77 8.03
C HIS A 30 9.58 -24.60 9.08
N ASN A 31 8.59 -23.99 9.76
CA ASN A 31 7.73 -24.68 10.72
C ASN A 31 6.26 -24.66 10.27
N VAL A 32 5.42 -25.49 10.91
CA VAL A 32 3.97 -25.40 10.74
C VAL A 32 3.46 -24.15 11.45
N ASN A 33 2.77 -23.28 10.71
CA ASN A 33 2.17 -22.05 11.21
C ASN A 33 0.64 -22.21 11.27
N ARG A 34 0.01 -21.73 12.35
CA ARG A 34 -1.46 -21.72 12.49
C ARG A 34 -1.94 -20.28 12.52
N ALA A 35 -2.67 -19.86 11.50
CA ALA A 35 -3.24 -18.53 11.43
C ALA A 35 -4.40 -18.41 12.44
N TYR A 36 -4.45 -17.31 13.20
CA TYR A 36 -5.59 -17.01 14.08
C TYR A 36 -6.75 -16.37 13.31
N LYS A 37 -6.48 -15.80 12.13
CA LYS A 37 -7.49 -15.21 11.24
C LYS A 37 -7.09 -15.45 9.79
N LYS A 38 -8.11 -15.60 8.94
CA LYS A 38 -8.01 -15.65 7.49
C LYS A 38 -9.00 -14.64 6.92
N SER A 39 -8.57 -13.78 5.99
CA SER A 39 -9.47 -12.98 5.17
C SER A 39 -9.38 -13.39 3.70
N HIS A 40 -10.46 -13.15 2.97
CA HIS A 40 -10.56 -13.35 1.53
C HIS A 40 -11.00 -12.04 0.88
N SER A 41 -10.29 -11.63 -0.16
CA SER A 41 -10.57 -10.43 -0.94
C SER A 41 -10.24 -10.68 -2.41
N ILE A 42 -10.47 -9.68 -3.25
CA ILE A 42 -9.87 -9.66 -4.59
C ILE A 42 -8.55 -8.87 -4.51
N GLY A 43 -7.66 -9.07 -5.47
CA GLY A 43 -6.34 -8.46 -5.50
C GLY A 43 -5.79 -8.36 -6.92
N GLY A 44 -4.80 -7.50 -7.12
CA GLY A 44 -4.26 -7.20 -8.44
C GLY A 44 -4.37 -5.71 -8.73
N LYS A 45 -3.37 -5.17 -9.42
CA LYS A 45 -3.19 -3.71 -9.52
C LYS A 45 -4.40 -3.00 -10.12
N GLY A 46 -4.95 -3.53 -11.21
CA GLY A 46 -6.16 -2.99 -11.83
C GLY A 46 -7.40 -3.05 -10.94
N GLN A 47 -7.56 -4.14 -10.17
CA GLN A 47 -8.69 -4.28 -9.23
C GLN A 47 -8.57 -3.32 -8.05
N ASN A 48 -7.38 -3.22 -7.44
CA ASN A 48 -7.12 -2.27 -6.35
C ASN A 48 -7.31 -0.82 -6.81
N CYS A 49 -6.86 -0.49 -8.03
CA CYS A 49 -7.08 0.82 -8.64
C CYS A 49 -8.59 1.09 -8.82
N ALA A 50 -9.35 0.14 -9.35
CA ALA A 50 -10.80 0.27 -9.53
C ALA A 50 -11.55 0.43 -8.19
N LEU A 51 -11.17 -0.34 -7.16
CA LEU A 51 -11.72 -0.23 -5.81
C LEU A 51 -11.43 1.14 -5.19
N ALA A 52 -10.21 1.66 -5.37
CA ALA A 52 -9.83 2.97 -4.87
C ALA A 52 -10.61 4.11 -5.56
N CYS A 53 -10.82 4.03 -6.88
CA CYS A 53 -11.69 4.95 -7.62
C CYS A 53 -13.12 4.93 -7.08
N HIS A 54 -13.70 3.73 -6.90
CA HIS A 54 -15.03 3.58 -6.35
C HIS A 54 -15.14 4.19 -4.95
N LYS A 55 -14.16 3.92 -4.07
CA LYS A 55 -14.12 4.45 -2.70
C LYS A 55 -14.00 5.97 -2.66
N PHE A 56 -13.33 6.57 -3.67
CA PHE A 56 -13.21 8.02 -3.82
C PHE A 56 -14.48 8.70 -4.36
N GLY A 57 -15.51 7.92 -4.72
CA GLY A 57 -16.79 8.43 -5.21
C GLY A 57 -17.00 8.32 -6.72
N PHE A 58 -16.08 7.70 -7.46
CA PHE A 58 -16.21 7.45 -8.91
C PHE A 58 -16.99 6.16 -9.20
N THR A 59 -18.11 5.96 -8.50
CA THR A 59 -19.02 4.83 -8.72
C THR A 59 -19.64 4.91 -10.12
N LYS A 60 -19.69 3.80 -10.86
CA LYS A 60 -20.20 3.73 -12.24
C LYS A 60 -19.44 4.62 -13.26
N LYS A 61 -18.23 5.09 -12.91
CA LYS A 61 -17.35 5.87 -13.80
C LYS A 61 -16.14 5.10 -14.32
N VAL A 62 -15.97 3.87 -13.84
CA VAL A 62 -14.83 3.01 -14.15
C VAL A 62 -15.29 1.78 -14.90
N THR A 63 -14.53 1.38 -15.91
CA THR A 63 -14.59 0.06 -16.53
C THR A 63 -13.26 -0.64 -16.31
N LEU A 64 -13.26 -1.84 -15.72
CA LEU A 64 -12.07 -2.69 -15.57
C LEU A 64 -12.06 -3.79 -16.63
N LEU A 65 -11.03 -3.84 -17.48
CA LEU A 65 -10.76 -4.98 -18.38
C LEU A 65 -9.67 -5.86 -17.74
N GLN A 66 -9.97 -7.15 -17.60
CA GLN A 66 -9.09 -8.13 -16.95
C GLN A 66 -9.30 -9.54 -17.52
N THR A 67 -8.32 -10.42 -17.32
CA THR A 67 -8.49 -11.86 -17.52
C THR A 67 -8.90 -12.50 -16.19
N VAL A 68 -9.85 -13.44 -16.22
CA VAL A 68 -10.23 -14.24 -15.05
C VAL A 68 -10.68 -15.62 -15.50
N GLY A 69 -10.42 -16.67 -14.71
CA GLY A 69 -10.78 -18.05 -15.06
C GLY A 69 -11.38 -18.82 -13.90
N GLY A 70 -12.17 -19.85 -14.22
CA GLY A 70 -12.70 -20.82 -13.23
C GLY A 70 -13.55 -20.21 -12.10
N GLU A 71 -13.60 -20.91 -10.96
CA GLU A 71 -14.34 -20.49 -9.76
C GLU A 71 -13.82 -19.16 -9.18
N THR A 72 -12.49 -18.95 -9.23
CA THR A 72 -11.84 -17.69 -8.87
C THR A 72 -12.40 -16.52 -9.66
N GLY A 73 -12.58 -16.69 -10.98
CA GLY A 73 -13.19 -15.67 -11.83
C GLY A 73 -14.65 -15.39 -11.51
N GLN A 74 -15.42 -16.41 -11.13
CA GLN A 74 -16.79 -16.22 -10.67
C GLN A 74 -16.84 -15.41 -9.36
N TYR A 75 -15.97 -15.75 -8.40
CA TYR A 75 -15.83 -15.00 -7.15
C TYR A 75 -15.45 -13.54 -7.40
N VAL A 76 -14.40 -13.29 -8.19
CA VAL A 76 -13.98 -11.93 -8.58
C VAL A 76 -15.13 -11.15 -9.22
N GLY A 77 -15.82 -11.76 -10.18
CA GLY A 77 -16.97 -11.14 -10.84
C GLY A 77 -18.11 -10.80 -9.87
N ASN A 78 -18.41 -11.68 -8.91
CA ASN A 78 -19.43 -11.44 -7.89
C ASN A 78 -19.06 -10.27 -6.98
N VAL A 79 -17.82 -10.21 -6.51
CA VAL A 79 -17.33 -9.10 -5.67
C VAL A 79 -17.41 -7.77 -6.41
N LEU A 80 -16.97 -7.72 -7.67
CA LEU A 80 -17.00 -6.48 -8.48
C LEU A 80 -18.43 -6.02 -8.77
N ARG A 81 -19.37 -6.95 -9.03
CA ARG A 81 -20.81 -6.63 -9.20
C ARG A 81 -21.41 -6.03 -7.93
N GLN A 82 -21.12 -6.61 -6.76
CA GLN A 82 -21.62 -6.09 -5.47
C GLN A 82 -21.11 -4.67 -5.17
N LYS A 83 -20.00 -4.25 -5.79
CA LYS A 83 -19.40 -2.93 -5.65
C LYS A 83 -19.78 -1.98 -6.80
N ASP A 84 -20.73 -2.35 -7.66
CA ASP A 84 -21.11 -1.57 -8.85
C ASP A 84 -19.91 -1.17 -9.74
N ILE A 85 -18.87 -2.02 -9.80
CA ILE A 85 -17.72 -1.84 -10.69
C ILE A 85 -18.04 -2.55 -12.00
N HIS A 86 -18.18 -1.75 -13.06
CA HIS A 86 -18.31 -2.30 -14.41
C HIS A 86 -16.99 -2.98 -14.80
N HIS A 87 -17.08 -4.24 -15.23
CA HIS A 87 -15.92 -5.05 -15.57
C HIS A 87 -16.20 -5.88 -16.82
N VAL A 88 -15.16 -6.10 -17.60
CA VAL A 88 -15.14 -6.97 -18.78
C VAL A 88 -14.11 -8.06 -18.50
N ASN A 89 -14.58 -9.29 -18.47
CA ASN A 89 -13.79 -10.46 -18.15
C ASN A 89 -13.54 -11.28 -19.43
N ILE A 90 -12.29 -11.62 -19.70
CA ILE A 90 -11.93 -12.68 -20.66
C ILE A 90 -11.80 -13.98 -19.86
N LEU A 91 -12.60 -15.00 -20.21
CA LEU A 91 -12.81 -16.23 -19.43
C LEU A 91 -11.96 -17.40 -19.92
N ASP A 92 -11.23 -18.04 -19.01
CA ASP A 92 -10.72 -19.42 -19.15
C ASP A 92 -11.71 -20.41 -18.49
N ALA A 93 -12.08 -21.47 -19.22
CA ALA A 93 -13.01 -22.51 -18.80
C ALA A 93 -12.36 -23.72 -18.10
N SER A 94 -11.05 -23.69 -17.80
CA SER A 94 -10.34 -24.86 -17.28
C SER A 94 -9.78 -24.73 -15.85
N THR A 95 -10.24 -25.67 -15.02
CA THR A 95 -9.76 -26.20 -13.72
C THR A 95 -9.39 -25.22 -12.59
N GLY A 96 -10.18 -25.28 -11.52
CA GLY A 96 -9.89 -24.66 -10.23
C GLY A 96 -9.08 -25.58 -9.31
N PHE A 97 -8.10 -25.00 -8.63
CA PHE A 97 -7.63 -25.25 -7.25
C PHE A 97 -6.77 -24.04 -6.82
N MET A 98 -6.69 -23.73 -5.51
CA MET A 98 -6.04 -22.52 -4.95
C MET A 98 -5.35 -22.81 -3.60
N THR A 99 -4.05 -22.50 -3.44
CA THR A 99 -3.35 -22.27 -2.15
C THR A 99 -2.10 -21.36 -2.29
N GLU A 100 -1.97 -20.36 -1.42
CA GLU A 100 -1.15 -19.15 -1.61
C GLU A 100 0.38 -19.27 -1.41
N LEU A 101 1.13 -18.89 -2.45
CA LEU A 101 2.46 -18.22 -2.45
C LEU A 101 2.67 -17.71 -3.90
N ILE A 102 2.08 -16.54 -4.25
CA ILE A 102 1.90 -16.04 -5.64
C ILE A 102 1.78 -17.19 -6.65
N GLU A 103 0.61 -17.84 -6.69
CA GLU A 103 0.40 -18.88 -7.70
C GLU A 103 0.56 -18.26 -9.10
N PRO A 104 1.38 -18.84 -9.98
CA PRO A 104 1.46 -18.38 -11.35
C PRO A 104 0.08 -18.51 -11.97
N THR A 105 -0.41 -17.44 -12.62
CA THR A 105 -1.63 -17.51 -13.40
C THR A 105 -1.51 -18.64 -14.42
N SER A 106 -2.62 -19.34 -14.68
CA SER A 106 -2.75 -20.24 -15.82
C SER A 106 -2.21 -19.55 -17.08
N LEU A 107 -1.57 -20.32 -17.95
CA LEU A 107 -1.02 -19.81 -19.18
C LEU A 107 -2.15 -19.25 -20.05
N ILE A 108 -2.15 -17.94 -20.29
CA ILE A 108 -3.06 -17.30 -21.23
C ILE A 108 -2.66 -17.73 -22.65
N THR A 109 -3.60 -18.29 -23.40
CA THR A 109 -3.40 -18.72 -24.78
C THR A 109 -3.28 -17.52 -25.73
N GLU A 110 -2.73 -17.73 -26.92
CA GLU A 110 -2.67 -16.69 -27.96
C GLU A 110 -4.06 -16.19 -28.38
N ALA A 111 -5.05 -17.09 -28.42
CA ALA A 111 -6.43 -16.74 -28.73
C ALA A 111 -7.05 -15.83 -27.66
N GLU A 112 -6.82 -16.13 -26.37
CA GLU A 112 -7.29 -15.30 -25.27
C GLU A 112 -6.58 -13.94 -25.23
N CYS A 113 -5.30 -13.87 -25.61
CA CYS A 113 -4.60 -12.60 -25.79
C CYS A 113 -5.21 -11.77 -26.94
N ALA A 114 -5.52 -12.41 -28.07
CA ALA A 114 -6.19 -11.75 -29.19
C ALA A 114 -7.60 -11.26 -28.82
N ASP A 115 -8.34 -12.04 -28.03
CA ASP A 115 -9.64 -11.64 -27.50
C ASP A 115 -9.52 -10.46 -26.53
N PHE A 116 -8.51 -10.45 -25.67
CA PHE A 116 -8.23 -9.33 -24.77
C PHE A 116 -7.95 -8.04 -25.56
N GLU A 117 -7.10 -8.11 -26.60
CA GLU A 117 -6.82 -6.98 -27.50
C GLU A 117 -8.06 -6.52 -28.27
N SER A 118 -8.87 -7.47 -28.76
CA SER A 118 -10.12 -7.18 -29.47
C SER A 118 -11.12 -6.45 -28.59
N ASN A 119 -11.31 -6.91 -27.35
CA ASN A 119 -12.19 -6.27 -26.37
C ASN A 119 -11.67 -4.88 -25.96
N ALA A 120 -10.35 -4.73 -25.73
CA ALA A 120 -9.75 -3.43 -25.47
C ALA A 120 -9.99 -2.46 -26.64
N ARG A 121 -9.80 -2.91 -27.88
CA ARG A 121 -10.05 -2.12 -29.09
C ARG A 121 -11.51 -1.70 -29.20
N GLN A 122 -12.45 -2.61 -28.97
CA GLN A 122 -13.87 -2.30 -28.99
C GLN A 122 -14.24 -1.27 -27.91
N LEU A 123 -13.77 -1.47 -26.67
CA LEU A 123 -14.01 -0.51 -25.58
C LEU A 123 -13.46 0.87 -25.94
N ILE A 124 -12.20 0.95 -26.37
CA ILE A 124 -11.57 2.23 -26.73
C ILE A 124 -12.30 2.93 -27.88
N THR A 125 -12.67 2.18 -28.93
CA THR A 125 -13.39 2.72 -30.09
C THR A 125 -14.80 3.19 -29.71
N ASN A 126 -15.51 2.39 -28.90
CA ASN A 126 -16.88 2.71 -28.48
C ASN A 126 -16.95 3.79 -27.40
N GLY A 127 -15.86 4.00 -26.65
CA GLY A 127 -15.71 5.14 -25.75
C GLY A 127 -15.57 6.45 -26.51
N GLY A 128 -14.74 6.48 -27.56
CA GLY A 128 -14.47 7.71 -28.30
C GLY A 128 -14.16 8.88 -27.37
N ASP A 129 -14.78 10.04 -27.61
CA ASP A 129 -14.54 11.26 -26.83
C ASP A 129 -15.11 11.24 -25.40
N ILE A 130 -15.93 10.25 -25.03
CA ILE A 130 -16.46 10.16 -23.66
C ILE A 130 -15.38 9.67 -22.69
N MET A 131 -14.45 8.84 -23.18
CA MET A 131 -13.39 8.25 -22.38
C MET A 131 -12.30 9.28 -22.12
N LYS A 132 -12.11 9.63 -20.84
CA LYS A 132 -11.16 10.67 -20.42
C LYS A 132 -9.80 10.10 -20.09
N MET A 133 -9.74 8.85 -19.64
CA MET A 133 -8.48 8.19 -19.30
C MET A 133 -8.49 6.69 -19.58
N ILE A 134 -7.37 6.20 -20.09
CA ILE A 134 -6.97 4.79 -20.08
C ILE A 134 -5.86 4.66 -19.03
N ALA A 135 -6.02 3.72 -18.11
CA ALA A 135 -5.01 3.39 -17.10
C ALA A 135 -4.54 1.96 -17.29
N ILE A 136 -3.26 1.74 -17.58
CA ILE A 136 -2.65 0.41 -17.60
C ILE A 136 -2.03 0.18 -16.23
N CYS A 137 -2.56 -0.78 -15.47
CA CYS A 137 -2.17 -1.04 -14.09
C CYS A 137 -1.72 -2.50 -13.92
N GLY A 138 -0.41 -2.69 -13.72
CA GLY A 138 0.19 -3.99 -13.42
C GLY A 138 0.75 -4.75 -14.62
N SER A 139 1.42 -5.85 -14.31
CA SER A 139 2.12 -6.69 -15.28
C SER A 139 1.18 -7.68 -15.96
N CYS A 140 1.57 -8.13 -17.15
CA CYS A 140 0.89 -9.22 -17.84
C CYS A 140 0.93 -10.54 -17.03
N PRO A 141 -0.14 -11.35 -17.07
CA PRO A 141 -0.10 -12.74 -16.63
C PRO A 141 0.78 -13.58 -17.56
N ASN A 142 1.11 -14.81 -17.13
CA ASN A 142 1.84 -15.76 -17.96
C ASN A 142 1.12 -16.01 -19.29
N GLY A 143 1.86 -16.01 -20.40
CA GLY A 143 1.30 -16.18 -21.75
C GLY A 143 0.93 -14.86 -22.44
N MET A 144 0.74 -13.77 -21.69
CA MET A 144 0.58 -12.42 -22.24
C MET A 144 1.89 -11.63 -22.10
N THR A 145 2.19 -10.77 -23.08
CA THR A 145 3.44 -9.98 -23.10
C THR A 145 3.17 -8.49 -23.13
N SER A 146 4.19 -7.66 -22.86
CA SER A 146 4.08 -6.20 -22.94
C SER A 146 3.77 -5.70 -24.35
N ARG A 147 3.92 -6.53 -25.39
CA ARG A 147 3.43 -6.24 -26.75
C ARG A 147 1.92 -6.05 -26.78
N THR A 148 1.16 -6.86 -26.05
CA THR A 148 -0.30 -6.72 -25.96
C THR A 148 -0.69 -5.38 -25.35
N LEU A 149 -0.02 -4.97 -24.27
CA LEU A 149 -0.24 -3.66 -23.65
C LEU A 149 0.19 -2.50 -24.56
N ALA A 150 1.29 -2.65 -25.31
CA ALA A 150 1.74 -1.66 -26.29
C ALA A 150 0.76 -1.51 -27.47
N THR A 151 0.17 -2.61 -27.94
CA THR A 151 -0.91 -2.58 -28.93
C THR A 151 -2.08 -1.77 -28.40
N ILE A 152 -2.53 -2.02 -27.17
CA ILE A 152 -3.63 -1.30 -26.54
C ILE A 152 -3.30 0.19 -26.35
N ALA A 153 -2.10 0.51 -25.85
CA ALA A 153 -1.62 1.89 -25.68
C ALA A 153 -1.62 2.67 -27.00
N SER A 154 -1.29 2.00 -28.11
CA SER A 154 -1.28 2.62 -29.45
C SER A 154 -2.68 3.01 -29.95
N LEU A 155 -3.75 2.46 -29.36
CA LEU A 155 -5.14 2.78 -29.68
C LEU A 155 -5.65 4.06 -28.99
N LYS A 156 -4.86 4.66 -28.10
CA LYS A 156 -5.21 5.86 -27.34
C LYS A 156 -5.77 6.97 -28.26
N PRO A 157 -7.02 7.42 -28.06
CA PRO A 157 -7.57 8.58 -28.76
C PRO A 157 -6.88 9.90 -28.38
N PRO A 158 -6.83 10.92 -29.25
CA PRO A 158 -6.19 12.20 -28.95
C PRO A 158 -6.77 12.95 -27.73
N SER A 159 -8.07 12.80 -27.47
CA SER A 159 -8.79 13.46 -26.37
C SER A 159 -8.72 12.71 -25.03
N THR A 160 -8.06 11.54 -25.01
CA THR A 160 -7.94 10.65 -23.85
C THR A 160 -6.53 10.68 -23.30
N LEU A 161 -6.37 10.69 -21.98
CA LEU A 161 -5.06 10.53 -21.34
C LEU A 161 -4.69 9.05 -21.18
N LEU A 162 -3.42 8.71 -21.33
CA LEU A 162 -2.86 7.39 -21.03
C LEU A 162 -1.98 7.47 -19.78
N TYR A 163 -2.46 6.84 -18.71
CA TYR A 163 -1.78 6.66 -17.45
C TYR A 163 -1.19 5.24 -17.36
N VAL A 164 0.05 5.11 -16.93
CA VAL A 164 0.71 3.81 -16.76
C VAL A 164 1.28 3.69 -15.36
N ASP A 165 0.92 2.60 -14.68
CA ASP A 165 1.54 2.15 -13.43
C ASP A 165 2.04 0.71 -13.59
N ALA A 166 3.34 0.56 -13.36
CA ALA A 166 4.04 -0.72 -13.25
C ALA A 166 3.87 -1.67 -14.44
N VAL A 167 4.85 -1.66 -15.35
CA VAL A 167 5.00 -2.71 -16.35
C VAL A 167 6.42 -3.22 -16.31
N LYS A 168 6.59 -4.50 -15.95
CA LYS A 168 7.79 -5.24 -16.31
C LYS A 168 7.93 -5.15 -17.84
N ASP A 169 9.09 -4.76 -18.34
CA ASP A 169 9.31 -4.52 -19.78
C ASP A 169 8.45 -3.35 -20.33
N ILE A 170 8.38 -2.22 -19.60
CA ILE A 170 7.61 -1.02 -19.98
C ILE A 170 8.07 -0.36 -21.29
N GLU A 171 9.31 -0.62 -21.72
CA GLU A 171 9.94 -0.03 -22.90
C GLU A 171 9.04 -0.06 -24.14
N LEU A 172 8.44 -1.22 -24.47
CA LEU A 172 7.53 -1.37 -25.61
C LEU A 172 6.30 -0.44 -25.53
N ILE A 173 5.81 -0.15 -24.33
CA ILE A 173 4.68 0.76 -24.12
C ILE A 173 5.16 2.20 -24.28
N LEU A 174 6.34 2.54 -23.75
CA LEU A 174 6.93 3.87 -23.89
C LEU A 174 7.26 4.21 -25.35
N GLU A 175 7.75 3.23 -26.12
CA GLU A 175 8.06 3.36 -27.56
C GLU A 175 6.85 3.79 -28.41
N THR A 176 5.63 3.53 -27.94
CA THR A 176 4.42 4.04 -28.61
C THR A 176 4.35 5.57 -28.62
N ARG A 177 5.08 6.24 -27.71
CA ARG A 177 5.02 7.69 -27.43
C ARG A 177 3.61 8.21 -27.18
N LYS A 178 2.72 7.34 -26.68
CA LYS A 178 1.34 7.68 -26.33
C LYS A 178 1.15 7.92 -24.84
N VAL A 179 2.08 7.51 -23.99
CA VAL A 179 1.98 7.63 -22.53
C VAL A 179 2.06 9.10 -22.12
N ASP A 180 1.06 9.59 -21.38
CA ASP A 180 1.08 10.97 -20.87
C ASP A 180 1.61 11.03 -19.44
N ILE A 181 1.22 10.06 -18.62
CA ILE A 181 1.51 10.05 -17.19
C ILE A 181 2.05 8.68 -16.83
N ILE A 182 3.20 8.65 -16.18
CA ILE A 182 3.73 7.44 -15.56
C ILE A 182 3.82 7.63 -14.05
N LYS A 183 3.38 6.63 -13.31
CA LYS A 183 3.62 6.50 -11.89
C LYS A 183 4.43 5.24 -11.65
N ILE A 184 5.49 5.36 -10.87
CA ILE A 184 6.41 4.28 -10.52
C ILE A 184 6.97 4.51 -9.12
N ASN A 185 7.50 3.47 -8.49
CA ASN A 185 8.30 3.64 -7.26
C ASN A 185 9.77 3.96 -7.59
N THR A 186 10.57 4.22 -6.55
CA THR A 186 11.99 4.56 -6.69
C THR A 186 12.84 3.43 -7.29
N GLU A 187 12.49 2.18 -6.97
CA GLU A 187 13.18 0.99 -7.48
C GLU A 187 12.86 0.77 -8.97
N GLU A 188 11.59 0.89 -9.36
CA GLU A 188 11.11 0.82 -10.74
C GLU A 188 11.69 1.94 -11.59
N PHE A 189 11.73 3.17 -11.07
CA PHE A 189 12.41 4.29 -11.74
C PHE A 189 13.88 3.99 -12.01
N SER A 190 14.56 3.42 -11.02
CA SER A 190 15.96 3.06 -11.14
C SER A 190 16.19 1.97 -12.19
N GLN A 191 15.34 0.95 -12.20
CA GLN A 191 15.37 -0.13 -13.20
C GLN A 191 15.14 0.40 -14.62
N ILE A 192 14.14 1.26 -14.81
CA ILE A 192 13.80 1.83 -16.11
C ILE A 192 14.95 2.67 -16.65
N VAL A 193 15.49 3.59 -15.84
CA VAL A 193 16.63 4.43 -16.24
C VAL A 193 17.83 3.58 -16.66
N ASN A 194 18.16 2.56 -15.86
CA ASN A 194 19.29 1.67 -16.15
C ASN A 194 19.07 0.82 -17.39
N GLN A 195 17.87 0.25 -17.56
CA GLN A 195 17.50 -0.54 -18.74
C GLN A 195 17.62 0.29 -20.02
N LEU A 196 17.11 1.53 -19.97
CA LEU A 196 17.09 2.45 -21.11
C LEU A 196 18.41 3.20 -21.32
N LYS A 197 19.39 3.00 -20.42
CA LYS A 197 20.71 3.63 -20.44
C LYS A 197 20.62 5.17 -20.53
N LEU A 198 19.67 5.75 -19.80
CA LEU A 198 19.52 7.20 -19.66
C LEU A 198 20.62 7.74 -18.74
N GLY A 199 21.05 8.98 -18.98
CA GLY A 199 22.19 9.57 -18.29
C GLY A 199 23.52 9.10 -18.87
N ARG A 200 24.32 10.03 -19.39
CA ARG A 200 25.70 9.77 -19.81
C ARG A 200 26.59 9.51 -18.60
N ILE A 201 26.55 8.31 -18.04
CA ILE A 201 27.65 7.56 -17.40
C ILE A 201 27.07 6.17 -17.12
N VAL A 202 27.67 5.18 -17.77
CA VAL A 202 27.59 3.79 -17.33
C VAL A 202 27.98 3.79 -15.87
N VAL A 203 27.06 3.47 -14.95
CA VAL A 203 27.40 3.15 -13.56
C VAL A 203 28.23 1.87 -13.60
N SER A 204 29.51 2.04 -13.91
CA SER A 204 30.55 1.03 -13.82
C SER A 204 31.10 1.06 -12.41
N ASP A 205 30.25 0.94 -11.40
CA ASP A 205 30.73 0.43 -10.13
C ASP A 205 29.64 -0.40 -9.44
N ARG A 206 29.84 -1.71 -9.52
CA ARG A 206 29.03 -2.73 -8.87
C ARG A 206 29.26 -2.60 -7.37
N ARG A 207 28.50 -1.74 -6.68
CA ARG A 207 28.33 -1.86 -5.21
C ARG A 207 27.18 -1.11 -4.56
N THR A 208 26.41 -0.28 -5.27
CA THR A 208 25.14 0.26 -4.76
C THR A 208 24.14 0.39 -5.91
N ASP A 209 23.17 -0.52 -6.02
CA ASP A 209 22.09 -0.49 -7.02
C ASP A 209 21.07 0.66 -6.79
N GLU A 210 21.41 1.66 -5.99
CA GLU A 210 20.56 2.79 -5.66
C GLU A 210 21.04 4.05 -6.39
N LEU A 211 20.23 4.53 -7.34
CA LEU A 211 20.46 5.82 -7.98
C LEU A 211 20.50 6.94 -6.93
N ASN A 212 21.42 7.88 -7.11
CA ASN A 212 21.49 9.04 -6.23
C ASN A 212 20.26 9.92 -6.47
N VAL A 213 19.49 10.20 -5.40
CA VAL A 213 18.31 11.08 -5.44
C VAL A 213 18.61 12.43 -6.10
N ARG A 214 19.86 12.90 -6.07
CA ARG A 214 20.30 14.13 -6.75
C ARG A 214 20.20 14.08 -8.28
N GLU A 215 20.29 12.90 -8.89
CA GLU A 215 20.26 12.71 -10.35
C GLU A 215 18.83 12.44 -10.86
N PHE A 216 17.90 12.09 -9.97
CA PHE A 216 16.51 11.80 -10.31
C PHE A 216 15.86 12.89 -11.16
N PRO A 217 16.03 14.19 -10.86
CA PRO A 217 15.35 15.23 -11.61
C PRO A 217 15.82 15.30 -13.07
N GLN A 218 17.12 15.21 -13.34
CA GLN A 218 17.64 15.24 -14.72
C GLN A 218 17.19 13.99 -15.49
N LEU A 219 17.29 12.81 -14.88
CA LEU A 219 16.91 11.54 -15.50
C LEU A 219 15.41 11.45 -15.80
N ALA A 220 14.57 11.98 -14.91
CA ALA A 220 13.13 12.05 -15.13
C ALA A 220 12.78 12.96 -16.33
N HIS A 221 13.50 14.08 -16.49
CA HIS A 221 13.32 14.95 -17.66
C HIS A 221 13.83 14.30 -18.94
N GLU A 222 14.96 13.60 -18.91
CA GLU A 222 15.47 12.84 -20.05
C GLU A 222 14.46 11.76 -20.49
N LEU A 223 13.89 11.01 -19.54
CA LEU A 223 12.83 10.04 -19.81
C LEU A 223 11.60 10.69 -20.45
N MET A 224 11.13 11.81 -19.88
CA MET A 224 9.98 12.55 -20.41
C MET A 224 10.22 13.07 -21.81
N ASP A 225 11.40 13.61 -22.08
CA ASP A 225 11.73 14.17 -23.39
C ASP A 225 11.93 13.10 -24.45
N HIS A 226 12.53 11.96 -24.09
CA HIS A 226 12.78 10.85 -25.01
C HIS A 226 11.47 10.21 -25.52
N TYR A 227 10.50 9.99 -24.63
CA TYR A 227 9.25 9.29 -24.98
C TYR A 227 8.03 10.21 -25.11
N GLY A 228 8.20 11.50 -24.84
CA GLY A 228 7.13 12.48 -24.92
C GLY A 228 6.13 12.43 -23.77
N ILE A 229 6.55 11.91 -22.60
CA ILE A 229 5.71 11.77 -21.41
C ILE A 229 5.51 13.16 -20.78
N SER A 230 4.28 13.51 -20.45
CA SER A 230 3.96 14.83 -19.86
C SER A 230 4.32 14.90 -18.38
N MET A 231 4.24 13.78 -17.66
CA MET A 231 4.39 13.74 -16.21
C MET A 231 4.95 12.42 -15.70
N VAL A 232 5.89 12.50 -14.76
CA VAL A 232 6.46 11.36 -14.04
C VAL A 232 6.23 11.56 -12.54
N ALA A 233 5.49 10.64 -11.92
CA ALA A 233 5.25 10.59 -10.49
C ALA A 233 6.05 9.43 -9.86
N VAL A 234 6.94 9.74 -8.91
CA VAL A 234 7.78 8.73 -8.25
C VAL A 234 7.40 8.61 -6.78
N THR A 235 6.95 7.43 -6.37
CA THR A 235 6.60 7.11 -4.97
C THR A 235 7.76 6.45 -4.23
N ASN A 236 7.86 6.63 -2.90
CA ASN A 236 8.97 6.12 -2.10
C ASN A 236 8.53 5.66 -0.69
N GLY A 237 7.39 4.95 -0.63
CA GLY A 237 6.78 4.54 0.65
C GLY A 237 6.60 5.74 1.60
N PRO A 238 7.09 5.66 2.86
CA PRO A 238 6.98 6.77 3.83
C PRO A 238 7.99 7.91 3.60
N LYS A 239 8.96 7.74 2.69
CA LYS A 239 9.95 8.77 2.35
C LYS A 239 9.35 9.79 1.37
N ARG A 240 10.14 10.79 0.98
CA ARG A 240 9.71 11.82 0.02
C ARG A 240 9.38 11.19 -1.33
N ALA A 241 8.21 11.54 -1.86
CA ALA A 241 7.81 11.27 -3.24
C ALA A 241 8.13 12.47 -4.14
N PHE A 242 8.15 12.27 -5.45
CA PHE A 242 8.58 13.26 -6.44
C PHE A 242 7.55 13.37 -7.56
N MET A 243 7.37 14.58 -8.10
CA MET A 243 6.58 14.82 -9.30
C MET A 243 7.37 15.71 -10.25
N PHE A 244 7.45 15.27 -11.51
CA PHE A 244 8.11 15.97 -12.61
C PHE A 244 7.09 16.24 -13.72
N GLN A 245 7.20 17.41 -14.35
CA GLN A 245 6.37 17.79 -15.49
C GLN A 245 7.27 18.23 -16.64
N ARG A 246 6.98 17.73 -17.84
CA ARG A 246 7.80 17.99 -19.01
C ARG A 246 7.86 19.48 -19.33
N GLY A 247 9.05 19.96 -19.67
CA GLY A 247 9.30 21.38 -19.97
C GLY A 247 9.30 22.32 -18.76
N SER A 248 9.09 21.80 -17.54
CA SER A 248 9.16 22.58 -16.31
C SER A 248 10.61 22.68 -15.81
N PRO A 249 11.15 23.87 -15.49
CA PRO A 249 12.48 24.00 -14.87
C PRO A 249 12.49 23.65 -13.38
N VAL A 250 11.35 23.19 -12.85
CA VAL A 250 11.11 22.90 -11.44
C VAL A 250 10.41 21.56 -11.27
N TYR A 251 10.68 20.92 -10.15
CA TYR A 251 10.01 19.69 -9.72
C TYR A 251 9.50 19.84 -8.28
N HIS A 252 8.61 18.95 -7.87
CA HIS A 252 8.00 18.99 -6.54
C HIS A 252 8.31 17.74 -5.76
N THR A 253 8.56 17.90 -4.46
CA THR A 253 8.65 16.78 -3.52
C THR A 253 7.51 16.82 -2.51
N PHE A 254 7.08 15.64 -2.09
CA PHE A 254 5.93 15.46 -1.20
C PHE A 254 6.40 14.72 0.04
N LYS A 255 6.27 15.33 1.21
CA LYS A 255 6.54 14.69 2.49
C LYS A 255 5.21 14.39 3.17
N ILE A 256 4.96 13.09 3.37
CA ILE A 256 3.78 12.58 4.08
C ILE A 256 3.94 12.90 5.58
N PRO A 257 2.88 13.33 6.29
CA PRO A 257 2.95 13.59 7.72
C PRO A 257 3.12 12.29 8.52
N ASP A 258 3.61 12.41 9.75
CA ASP A 258 3.63 11.30 10.70
C ASP A 258 2.20 10.82 10.98
N LEU A 259 1.93 9.55 10.67
CA LEU A 259 0.60 8.98 10.77
C LEU A 259 0.11 8.85 12.22
N VAL A 260 1.00 8.54 13.17
CA VAL A 260 0.65 8.50 14.59
C VAL A 260 0.22 9.88 15.05
N ALA A 261 0.95 10.93 14.68
CA ALA A 261 0.60 12.30 15.01
C ALA A 261 -0.72 12.75 14.38
N VAL A 262 -1.01 12.32 13.14
CA VAL A 262 -2.31 12.57 12.49
C VAL A 262 -3.44 11.92 13.27
N LEU A 263 -3.33 10.62 13.58
CA LEU A 263 -4.36 9.89 14.33
C LEU A 263 -4.53 10.46 15.74
N GLN A 264 -3.43 10.79 16.42
CA GLN A 264 -3.50 11.43 17.73
C GLN A 264 -4.28 12.75 17.65
N ARG A 265 -3.97 13.63 16.70
CA ARG A 265 -4.76 14.86 16.53
C ARG A 265 -6.24 14.53 16.23
N MET A 266 -6.55 13.57 15.37
CA MET A 266 -7.94 13.22 15.08
C MET A 266 -8.71 12.77 16.33
N TYR A 267 -8.14 11.86 17.12
CA TYR A 267 -8.86 11.24 18.25
C TYR A 267 -8.71 12.00 19.57
N PHE A 268 -7.59 12.67 19.84
CA PHE A 268 -7.41 13.49 21.05
C PHE A 268 -8.09 14.86 20.95
N THR A 269 -8.18 15.48 19.76
CA THR A 269 -8.96 16.73 19.62
C THR A 269 -10.45 16.45 19.80
N ASN A 270 -10.92 15.27 19.37
CA ASN A 270 -12.29 14.82 19.64
C ASN A 270 -12.53 14.49 21.12
N LEU A 271 -11.55 13.93 21.83
CA LEU A 271 -11.65 13.70 23.28
C LEU A 271 -11.66 15.03 24.05
N ASN A 272 -10.83 16.00 23.68
CA ASN A 272 -10.82 17.32 24.32
C ASN A 272 -12.03 18.17 23.95
N LEU A 273 -12.57 18.12 22.72
CA LEU A 273 -13.84 18.77 22.37
C LEU A 273 -15.03 18.10 23.04
N PHE A 274 -14.99 16.78 23.22
CA PHE A 274 -15.99 16.03 23.98
C PHE A 274 -15.94 16.41 25.47
N ILE A 275 -14.73 16.49 26.04
CA ILE A 275 -14.48 16.94 27.42
C ILE A 275 -14.87 18.41 27.57
N GLU A 276 -14.42 19.33 26.73
CA GLU A 276 -14.75 20.77 26.81
C GLU A 276 -16.26 21.01 26.66
N LYS A 277 -16.96 20.37 25.70
CA LYS A 277 -18.43 20.47 25.62
C LYS A 277 -19.17 19.87 26.81
N HIS A 278 -18.60 18.86 27.47
CA HIS A 278 -19.21 18.22 28.66
C HIS A 278 -18.71 18.79 30.00
N VAL A 279 -17.62 19.57 29.99
CA VAL A 279 -17.10 20.33 31.14
C VAL A 279 -17.73 21.72 31.18
N GLU A 280 -18.04 22.33 30.04
CA GLU A 280 -18.85 23.56 29.99
C GLU A 280 -20.33 23.31 30.32
N ASN A 281 -20.83 22.09 30.15
CA ASN A 281 -22.18 21.69 30.51
C ASN A 281 -22.20 20.44 31.38
N CYS A 282 -21.68 20.55 32.61
CA CYS A 282 -22.19 19.97 33.86
C CYS A 282 -21.11 20.17 34.93
N LEU A 283 -21.45 20.46 36.19
CA LEU A 283 -22.03 19.45 37.07
C LEU A 283 -22.80 20.11 38.23
N PRO A 284 -23.90 19.48 38.67
CA PRO A 284 -23.74 18.55 39.80
C PRO A 284 -24.47 17.20 39.51
N PRO A 285 -24.54 16.24 40.44
CA PRO A 285 -23.91 14.94 40.28
C PRO A 285 -24.97 13.83 40.22
N THR A 286 -25.35 13.39 39.03
CA THR A 286 -26.01 12.09 38.89
C THR A 286 -25.79 11.59 37.47
N ILE A 287 -24.94 10.57 37.33
CA ILE A 287 -24.78 9.84 36.08
C ILE A 287 -26.13 9.17 35.80
N THR A 288 -26.94 9.76 34.92
CA THR A 288 -28.21 9.19 34.48
C THR A 288 -27.96 7.89 33.70
N LEU A 289 -28.88 6.92 33.82
CA LEU A 289 -28.77 5.60 33.17
C LEU A 289 -28.50 5.70 31.66
N GLU A 290 -29.02 6.73 30.98
CA GLU A 290 -28.75 6.99 29.56
C GLU A 290 -27.28 7.27 29.23
N HIS A 291 -26.55 7.97 30.11
CA HIS A 291 -25.11 8.20 29.92
C HIS A 291 -24.30 6.91 30.08
N ARG A 292 -24.73 6.03 30.98
CA ARG A 292 -24.13 4.70 31.14
C ARG A 292 -24.44 3.81 29.94
N GLN A 293 -25.64 3.94 29.37
CA GLN A 293 -26.09 3.15 28.23
C GLN A 293 -25.37 3.56 26.94
N LYS A 294 -25.16 4.87 26.69
CA LYS A 294 -24.36 5.36 25.56
C LYS A 294 -22.87 5.04 25.68
N MET A 295 -22.33 5.05 26.90
CA MET A 295 -20.97 4.55 27.14
C MET A 295 -20.88 3.04 26.88
N LEU A 296 -21.87 2.25 27.31
CA LEU A 296 -21.91 0.81 27.05
C LEU A 296 -22.14 0.48 25.57
N GLU A 297 -22.92 1.29 24.84
CA GLU A 297 -23.10 1.19 23.39
C GLU A 297 -21.79 1.50 22.66
N TRP A 298 -21.13 2.60 23.01
CA TRP A 298 -19.81 2.95 22.47
C TRP A 298 -18.73 1.92 22.82
N GLU A 299 -18.74 1.41 24.05
CA GLU A 299 -17.86 0.33 24.48
C GLU A 299 -18.15 -0.95 23.69
N SER A 300 -19.42 -1.28 23.43
CA SER A 300 -19.82 -2.46 22.63
C SER A 300 -19.44 -2.34 21.14
N GLU A 301 -19.58 -1.15 20.55
CA GLU A 301 -19.21 -0.88 19.16
C GLU A 301 -17.68 -0.86 18.97
N ASN A 302 -16.93 -0.58 20.05
CA ASN A 302 -15.48 -0.48 20.05
C ASN A 302 -14.80 -1.54 20.94
N GLU A 303 -15.51 -2.62 21.31
CA GLU A 303 -15.02 -3.63 22.27
C GLU A 303 -13.71 -4.25 21.77
N VAL A 304 -13.55 -4.43 20.46
CA VAL A 304 -12.30 -4.92 19.86
C VAL A 304 -11.12 -3.95 20.04
N CYS A 305 -11.38 -2.63 19.94
CA CYS A 305 -10.38 -1.59 20.19
C CYS A 305 -10.07 -1.46 21.68
N LEU A 306 -11.09 -1.54 22.53
CA LEU A 306 -10.95 -1.45 23.99
C LEU A 306 -10.30 -2.69 24.60
N GLU A 307 -10.59 -3.89 24.11
CA GLU A 307 -9.93 -5.12 24.55
C GLU A 307 -8.45 -5.13 24.14
N ARG A 308 -8.11 -4.59 22.96
CA ARG A 308 -6.72 -4.33 22.57
C ARG A 308 -6.03 -3.32 23.49
N MET A 309 -6.71 -2.22 23.85
CA MET A 309 -6.16 -1.22 24.78
C MET A 309 -6.04 -1.76 26.23
N ARG A 310 -7.00 -2.54 26.71
CA ARG A 310 -6.99 -3.20 28.02
C ARG A 310 -5.91 -4.28 28.10
N LYS A 311 -5.66 -5.02 27.02
CA LYS A 311 -4.55 -5.99 26.92
C LYS A 311 -3.20 -5.28 26.99
N LEU A 312 -3.03 -4.20 26.23
CA LEU A 312 -1.85 -3.33 26.29
C LEU A 312 -1.62 -2.73 27.70
N GLN A 313 -2.69 -2.38 28.43
CA GLN A 313 -2.63 -1.89 29.81
C GLN A 313 -2.33 -2.98 30.85
N ARG A 314 -2.80 -4.22 30.66
CA ARG A 314 -2.49 -5.36 31.54
C ARG A 314 -1.02 -5.76 31.40
N ASP A 315 -0.48 -5.74 30.18
CA ASP A 315 0.92 -6.08 29.90
C ASP A 315 1.89 -5.01 30.44
N THR A 316 1.46 -3.75 30.60
CA THR A 316 2.23 -2.67 31.25
C THR A 316 2.18 -2.70 32.78
N ARG A 317 1.15 -3.32 33.39
CA ARG A 317 1.07 -3.48 34.86
C ARG A 317 1.81 -4.71 35.38
N MET A 318 1.92 -5.77 34.57
CA MET A 318 2.66 -6.99 34.94
C MET A 318 4.19 -6.81 34.99
N SER A 319 4.71 -5.67 34.54
CA SER A 319 6.14 -5.33 34.53
C SER A 319 6.55 -4.33 35.61
N SER A 320 5.62 -3.85 36.46
CA SER A 320 5.90 -2.84 37.50
C SER A 320 5.70 -3.30 38.96
N ASP A 321 5.18 -4.50 39.22
CA ASP A 321 5.12 -5.09 40.57
C ASP A 321 6.21 -6.13 40.78
N GLY A 322 7.45 -5.65 40.93
CA GLY A 322 8.57 -6.48 41.36
C GLY A 322 9.37 -5.76 42.43
N HIS A 323 9.08 -6.04 43.72
CA HIS A 323 10.02 -5.77 44.82
C HIS A 323 10.03 -6.91 45.87
N PRO A 324 11.16 -7.07 46.60
CA PRO A 324 11.72 -8.37 46.98
C PRO A 324 11.50 -8.75 48.45
N GLY A 325 11.51 -10.05 48.74
CA GLY A 325 11.55 -10.60 50.10
C GLY A 325 12.10 -12.03 50.13
N ARG A 326 13.24 -12.23 50.80
CA ARG A 326 14.00 -13.50 50.98
C ARG A 326 13.38 -14.43 52.08
N PRO A 327 14.08 -15.45 52.62
CA PRO A 327 14.15 -16.84 52.15
C PRO A 327 13.69 -17.88 53.21
N GLY A 328 13.41 -19.11 52.78
CA GLY A 328 13.20 -20.29 53.64
C GLY A 328 12.54 -21.35 52.77
N GLY A 329 13.14 -22.50 52.48
CA GLY A 329 13.74 -23.47 53.39
C GLY A 329 12.79 -24.65 53.43
N ASP A 330 13.10 -25.73 52.67
CA ASP A 330 12.93 -27.14 53.07
C ASP A 330 12.93 -28.13 51.87
N MET A 331 14.02 -28.91 51.84
CA MET A 331 14.11 -30.37 51.67
C MET A 331 13.29 -31.13 50.58
N VAL A 332 13.96 -31.50 49.47
CA VAL A 332 14.40 -32.87 49.01
C VAL A 332 13.58 -34.09 49.52
N PRO A 333 13.34 -35.21 48.76
CA PRO A 333 14.18 -35.77 47.68
C PRO A 333 13.53 -36.31 46.38
N HIS A 334 14.40 -36.42 45.37
CA HIS A 334 14.35 -37.34 44.22
C HIS A 334 14.57 -38.82 44.60
N PRO A 335 14.32 -39.75 43.65
CA PRO A 335 15.39 -40.67 43.28
C PRO A 335 15.60 -40.84 41.76
N SER A 336 16.84 -40.58 41.35
CA SER A 336 17.77 -41.39 40.53
C SER A 336 17.31 -42.25 39.34
N SER A 337 17.92 -41.99 38.18
CA SER A 337 18.67 -42.95 37.33
C SER A 337 19.55 -42.15 36.35
N GLN A 338 20.89 -42.12 36.48
CA GLN A 338 21.88 -42.93 35.74
C GLN A 338 21.81 -42.76 34.20
N LEU A 339 22.84 -42.58 33.38
CA LEU A 339 24.31 -42.61 33.49
C LEU A 339 24.92 -42.15 32.12
N GLY A 340 26.14 -41.59 32.11
CA GLY A 340 27.09 -41.57 30.97
C GLY A 340 27.23 -40.22 30.23
N SER A 341 28.26 -39.36 30.39
CA SER A 341 29.75 -39.46 30.33
C SER A 341 30.36 -39.15 28.95
N ALA A 342 30.99 -37.97 28.81
CA ALA A 342 32.24 -37.63 28.08
C ALA A 342 32.27 -36.09 27.84
N LEU A 343 33.05 -35.27 28.56
CA LEU A 343 34.48 -34.91 28.33
C LEU A 343 34.77 -34.52 26.87
N SER A 344 35.33 -33.37 26.47
CA SER A 344 36.12 -32.31 27.15
C SER A 344 36.29 -31.08 26.19
N PRO A 345 37.20 -30.09 26.35
CA PRO A 345 36.84 -28.68 26.59
C PRO A 345 37.46 -27.68 25.58
N HIS A 346 37.08 -26.39 25.64
CA HIS A 346 38.04 -25.30 25.43
C HIS A 346 37.55 -23.97 26.01
N ALA A 347 38.31 -23.48 27.01
CA ALA A 347 38.25 -22.16 27.59
C ALA A 347 39.57 -21.44 27.29
N LYS A 348 39.51 -20.21 26.78
CA LYS A 348 40.44 -19.08 26.97
C LYS A 348 39.59 -17.82 26.70
N GLY A 349 39.40 -16.86 27.59
CA GLY A 349 40.33 -16.27 28.54
C GLY A 349 40.84 -14.97 27.94
N ASN A 350 40.27 -13.83 28.35
CA ASN A 350 40.96 -12.54 28.41
C ASN A 350 40.13 -11.55 29.25
N GLY A 351 40.69 -11.18 30.41
CA GLY A 351 40.22 -10.07 31.21
C GLY A 351 40.87 -8.77 30.76
N LEU A 352 40.15 -7.66 30.92
CA LEU A 352 40.69 -6.32 30.99
C LEU A 352 39.97 -5.54 32.09
N ASN A 353 40.76 -5.07 33.06
CA ASN A 353 40.39 -4.12 34.11
C ASN A 353 40.01 -2.75 33.51
N GLY A 354 39.04 -2.06 34.12
CA GLY A 354 38.81 -0.65 33.82
C GLY A 354 37.58 -0.01 34.46
N SER A 355 37.77 0.56 35.66
CA SER A 355 37.02 1.69 36.24
C SER A 355 35.48 1.64 36.30
N ALA A 356 34.96 1.23 37.45
CA ALA A 356 33.64 1.62 37.92
C ALA A 356 33.60 3.13 38.22
N ARG A 357 32.98 3.92 37.35
CA ARG A 357 32.55 5.30 37.64
C ARG A 357 31.18 5.56 36.99
N ASN A 358 30.17 5.70 37.85
CA ASN A 358 28.89 6.40 37.62
C ASN A 358 28.07 6.05 36.37
N ASP A 359 27.51 4.84 36.30
CA ASP A 359 26.43 4.48 35.38
C ASP A 359 25.01 4.63 35.98
N SER A 360 24.90 4.94 37.27
CA SER A 360 23.61 5.04 37.98
C SER A 360 22.80 6.31 37.67
N ALA A 361 23.38 7.29 36.95
CA ALA A 361 22.70 8.54 36.58
C ALA A 361 22.11 8.55 35.16
N ARG A 362 22.42 7.54 34.31
CA ARG A 362 21.85 7.41 32.96
C ARG A 362 20.66 6.45 32.87
N GLN A 363 20.36 5.70 33.93
CA GLN A 363 19.27 4.71 33.94
C GLN A 363 17.93 5.25 34.45
N LEU A 364 17.87 6.47 35.01
CA LEU A 364 16.61 7.04 35.50
C LEU A 364 15.84 7.87 34.47
N ASP A 365 16.49 8.37 33.41
CA ASP A 365 15.82 9.19 32.37
C ASP A 365 15.05 8.35 31.34
N ASP A 366 15.21 7.03 31.32
CA ASP A 366 14.58 6.15 30.34
C ASP A 366 13.27 5.50 30.84
N MET A 367 12.95 5.64 32.14
CA MET A 367 11.75 5.01 32.73
C MET A 367 10.46 5.83 32.61
N THR A 368 10.51 7.03 32.04
CA THR A 368 9.32 7.89 31.81
C THR A 368 8.86 7.94 30.36
N SER A 369 9.54 7.27 29.43
CA SER A 369 9.09 7.20 28.05
C SER A 369 7.98 6.15 27.93
N LYS A 370 6.73 6.58 27.68
CA LYS A 370 5.69 5.63 27.24
C LYS A 370 6.22 4.91 26.01
N PRO A 371 6.10 3.57 25.91
CA PRO A 371 6.57 2.85 24.73
C PRO A 371 5.92 3.47 23.49
N PRO A 372 6.68 3.66 22.39
CA PRO A 372 6.14 4.28 21.19
C PRO A 372 4.92 3.48 20.71
N ILE A 373 3.86 4.18 20.35
CA ILE A 373 2.65 3.55 19.80
C ILE A 373 3.06 2.87 18.49
N GLN A 374 3.04 1.54 18.48
CA GLN A 374 3.34 0.76 17.28
C GLN A 374 2.05 0.54 16.50
N LEU A 375 1.96 1.12 15.30
CA LEU A 375 0.87 0.85 14.38
C LEU A 375 1.15 -0.43 13.59
N LEU A 376 0.17 -1.33 13.54
CA LEU A 376 0.18 -2.43 12.59
C LEU A 376 -0.28 -1.88 11.23
N LEU A 377 0.60 -1.97 10.23
CA LEU A 377 0.36 -1.42 8.90
C LEU A 377 0.44 -2.52 7.83
N ASN A 378 -0.35 -2.36 6.76
CA ASN A 378 -0.28 -3.18 5.56
C ASN A 378 -0.04 -2.30 4.32
N PRO A 379 1.19 -2.20 3.79
CA PRO A 379 1.49 -1.35 2.64
C PRO A 379 1.05 -1.94 1.29
N LEU A 380 0.54 -3.17 1.26
CA LEU A 380 0.14 -3.82 0.02
C LEU A 380 -1.02 -3.05 -0.64
N GLY A 381 -0.90 -2.81 -1.95
CA GLY A 381 -1.91 -2.06 -2.71
C GLY A 381 -1.93 -0.55 -2.46
N ALA A 382 -1.03 0.01 -1.63
CA ALA A 382 -0.95 1.45 -1.41
C ALA A 382 -0.59 2.22 -2.71
N GLY A 383 0.30 1.63 -3.53
CA GLY A 383 0.63 2.16 -4.86
C GLY A 383 -0.59 2.21 -5.80
N ASP A 384 -1.38 1.13 -5.81
CA ASP A 384 -2.60 1.03 -6.62
C ASP A 384 -3.68 2.01 -6.14
N THR A 385 -3.77 2.20 -4.82
CA THR A 385 -4.68 3.17 -4.19
C THR A 385 -4.33 4.60 -4.60
N THR A 386 -3.03 4.92 -4.67
CA THR A 386 -2.56 6.20 -5.21
C THR A 386 -3.05 6.38 -6.64
N ASN A 387 -2.99 5.34 -7.49
CA ASN A 387 -3.40 5.45 -8.90
C ASN A 387 -4.88 5.82 -9.00
N GLY A 388 -5.75 5.06 -8.33
CA GLY A 388 -7.19 5.28 -8.43
C GLY A 388 -7.58 6.69 -7.98
N VAL A 389 -7.03 7.14 -6.85
CA VAL A 389 -7.33 8.48 -6.31
C VAL A 389 -6.68 9.59 -7.13
N PHE A 390 -5.44 9.41 -7.60
CA PHE A 390 -4.79 10.38 -8.51
C PHE A 390 -5.62 10.57 -9.78
N ILE A 391 -6.02 9.47 -10.43
CA ILE A 391 -6.80 9.50 -11.67
C ILE A 391 -8.11 10.27 -11.46
N CYS A 392 -8.84 9.95 -10.40
CA CYS A 392 -10.11 10.58 -10.07
C CYS A 392 -9.95 12.09 -9.79
N GLU A 393 -9.04 12.45 -8.88
CA GLU A 393 -8.81 13.85 -8.49
C GLU A 393 -8.25 14.66 -9.67
N TYR A 394 -7.38 14.09 -10.50
CA TYR A 394 -6.81 14.79 -11.65
C TYR A 394 -7.86 15.08 -12.73
N LEU A 395 -8.78 14.14 -12.99
CA LEU A 395 -9.87 14.35 -13.94
C LEU A 395 -10.83 15.48 -13.51
N GLN A 396 -11.00 15.68 -12.20
CA GLN A 396 -11.83 16.74 -11.63
C GLN A 396 -11.09 18.08 -11.53
N SER A 397 -9.91 18.09 -10.93
CA SER A 397 -9.19 19.32 -10.57
C SER A 397 -8.30 19.86 -11.69
N ARG A 398 -7.81 18.99 -12.58
CA ARG A 398 -6.71 19.28 -13.52
C ARG A 398 -5.44 19.81 -12.84
N ASP A 399 -5.32 19.59 -11.53
CA ASP A 399 -4.15 19.95 -10.74
C ASP A 399 -3.34 18.68 -10.41
N PRO A 400 -2.18 18.49 -11.04
CA PRO A 400 -1.40 17.27 -10.85
C PRO A 400 -0.75 17.18 -9.46
N LEU A 401 -0.42 18.32 -8.84
CA LEU A 401 0.21 18.32 -7.52
C LEU A 401 -0.82 17.95 -6.46
N ARG A 402 -2.01 18.55 -6.55
CA ARG A 402 -3.13 18.19 -5.68
C ARG A 402 -3.56 16.74 -5.87
N ALA A 403 -3.69 16.28 -7.11
CA ALA A 403 -4.06 14.89 -7.40
C ALA A 403 -3.04 13.90 -6.84
N PHE A 404 -1.74 14.19 -6.95
CA PHE A 404 -0.70 13.32 -6.40
C PHE A 404 -0.67 13.34 -4.88
N ALA A 405 -0.79 14.51 -4.25
CA ALA A 405 -0.93 14.61 -2.80
C ALA A 405 -2.16 13.82 -2.29
N MET A 406 -3.31 13.93 -2.97
CA MET A 406 -4.51 13.17 -2.61
C MET A 406 -4.29 11.65 -2.74
N GLY A 407 -3.63 11.22 -3.83
CA GLY A 407 -3.24 9.82 -4.02
C GLY A 407 -2.31 9.30 -2.93
N LEU A 408 -1.28 10.06 -2.55
CA LEU A 408 -0.36 9.72 -1.46
C LEU A 408 -1.08 9.66 -0.11
N ALA A 409 -2.04 10.56 0.12
CA ALA A 409 -2.85 10.56 1.33
C ALA A 409 -3.74 9.31 1.42
N ALA A 410 -4.37 8.93 0.32
CA ALA A 410 -5.20 7.72 0.25
C ALA A 410 -4.37 6.45 0.44
N ALA A 411 -3.18 6.40 -0.18
CA ALA A 411 -2.22 5.31 0.01
C ALA A 411 -1.80 5.18 1.48
N THR A 412 -1.49 6.30 2.14
CA THR A 412 -1.12 6.33 3.56
C THR A 412 -2.27 5.86 4.45
N ALA A 413 -3.49 6.32 4.18
CA ALA A 413 -4.68 5.87 4.90
C ALA A 413 -4.98 4.38 4.66
N SER A 414 -4.71 3.87 3.45
CA SER A 414 -4.91 2.45 3.13
C SER A 414 -4.00 1.53 3.94
N CYS A 415 -2.80 2.01 4.33
CA CYS A 415 -1.90 1.23 5.16
C CYS A 415 -2.47 0.87 6.54
N LEU A 416 -3.51 1.57 7.01
CA LEU A 416 -4.20 1.24 8.28
C LEU A 416 -5.22 0.11 8.12
N VAL A 417 -5.59 -0.25 6.89
CA VAL A 417 -6.52 -1.34 6.60
C VAL A 417 -5.74 -2.62 6.39
N THR A 418 -5.64 -3.44 7.43
CA THR A 418 -4.81 -4.65 7.39
C THR A 418 -5.46 -5.81 6.65
N ASP A 419 -6.79 -5.80 6.54
CA ASP A 419 -7.58 -6.94 6.06
C ASP A 419 -7.78 -6.96 4.54
N PHE A 420 -7.62 -5.82 3.87
CA PHE A 420 -8.01 -5.62 2.48
C PHE A 420 -7.09 -4.60 1.78
N THR A 421 -6.85 -4.79 0.49
CA THR A 421 -6.14 -3.83 -0.37
C THR A 421 -7.10 -2.96 -1.17
N GLY A 422 -6.70 -1.73 -1.53
CA GLY A 422 -7.56 -0.80 -2.27
C GLY A 422 -8.69 -0.18 -1.43
N TYR A 423 -8.63 -0.32 -0.10
CA TYR A 423 -9.57 0.27 0.85
C TYR A 423 -8.84 1.26 1.77
N TYR A 424 -9.53 2.34 2.14
CA TYR A 424 -9.03 3.36 3.06
C TYR A 424 -10.20 4.11 3.71
N ASP A 425 -9.94 4.74 4.85
CA ASP A 425 -10.87 5.68 5.45
C ASP A 425 -10.69 7.07 4.82
N VAL A 426 -11.79 7.62 4.28
CA VAL A 426 -11.79 8.90 3.55
C VAL A 426 -11.51 10.08 4.48
N ASN A 427 -11.94 10.03 5.75
CA ASN A 427 -11.67 11.09 6.72
C ASN A 427 -10.19 11.09 7.11
N ILE A 428 -9.61 9.90 7.34
CA ILE A 428 -8.17 9.79 7.60
C ILE A 428 -7.37 10.26 6.38
N MET A 429 -7.77 9.87 5.16
CA MET A 429 -7.16 10.37 3.92
C MET A 429 -7.13 11.90 3.88
N TYR A 430 -8.27 12.58 4.10
CA TYR A 430 -8.26 14.05 4.08
C TYR A 430 -7.37 14.65 5.18
N LYS A 431 -7.31 14.04 6.36
CA LYS A 431 -6.42 14.51 7.44
C LYS A 431 -4.94 14.28 7.15
N VAL A 432 -4.60 13.23 6.41
CA VAL A 432 -3.24 13.05 5.89
C VAL A 432 -2.97 14.09 4.81
N PHE A 433 -3.89 14.30 3.87
CA PHE A 433 -3.77 15.29 2.79
C PHE A 433 -3.48 16.70 3.34
N ASP A 434 -4.24 17.14 4.35
CA ASP A 434 -4.04 18.43 5.02
C ASP A 434 -2.62 18.58 5.62
N GLY A 435 -1.97 17.47 5.95
CA GLY A 435 -0.63 17.43 6.53
C GLY A 435 0.51 17.20 5.54
N ILE A 436 0.22 16.95 4.25
CA ILE A 436 1.27 16.75 3.24
C ILE A 436 1.99 18.06 2.96
N GLN A 437 3.31 18.05 3.09
CA GLN A 437 4.16 19.18 2.75
C GLN A 437 4.64 19.03 1.30
N VAL A 438 4.33 20.02 0.47
CA VAL A 438 4.78 20.10 -0.93
C VAL A 438 5.87 21.15 -1.04
N GLU A 439 7.06 20.73 -1.44
CA GLU A 439 8.22 21.62 -1.64
C GLU A 439 8.56 21.68 -3.12
N LYS A 440 8.86 22.90 -3.60
CA LYS A 440 9.26 23.17 -4.98
C LYS A 440 10.77 23.32 -5.07
N HIS A 441 11.38 22.68 -6.06
CA HIS A 441 12.82 22.63 -6.26
C HIS A 441 13.18 23.03 -7.70
N SER A 442 14.33 23.66 -7.90
CA SER A 442 14.86 23.95 -9.23
C SER A 442 15.69 22.77 -9.75
N LEU A 443 15.68 22.52 -11.06
CA LEU A 443 16.58 21.53 -11.68
C LEU A 443 18.06 21.95 -11.67
N HIS A 444 18.33 23.25 -11.45
CA HIS A 444 19.66 23.84 -11.55
C HIS A 444 20.29 24.18 -10.19
N GLN A 445 19.63 23.80 -9.08
CA GLN A 445 20.13 23.90 -7.71
C GLN A 445 20.28 22.49 -7.13
#